data_AF-A0A948ZLY4-F1
#
_entry.id   AF-A0A948ZLY4-F1
#
_cell.length_a   1.000
_cell.length_b   1.000
_cell.length_c   1.000
_cell.angle_alpha   90.00
_cell.angle_beta   90.00
_cell.angle_gamma   90.00
#
_symmetry.space_group_name_H-M   'P 1'
#
loop_
_entity.id
_entity.type
_entity.pdbx_description
1 polymer ?
#
loop_
_entity_poly.entity_id
_entity_poly.type
_entity_poly.pdbx_seq_one_letter_code
_entity_poly.pdbx_strand_id
1 'polypeptide(L)'
;GGLLNLQGLTLAGLYLLGIVTAMIFATVFKRTLLRGRTPPFVMELPSYKWPSPRTVFMRMAERGWMFLRCAGTLILLVSILVWAALYFPHDPNATHQEQQRNSYLGQAGRVIEPAVKPLGWDWRIGCAVIASLPARELVVATMGVMYHLEDKPGPDDRRWSEKLRQATWDGTDRPVYNVPVALSIMVFFALCAQCAATLAVIRRETNSWRWPAFTFSYMTALAYAAAFVTYQVGTWFAG
;
A
#
# COMPACT_ATOMS: atom_id res chain seq x y z
N GLY A 1 -5.13 19.37 -19.38
CA GLY A 1 -5.52 20.44 -18.46
C GLY A 1 -6.98 20.75 -18.70
N GLY A 2 -7.85 20.35 -17.79
CA GLY A 2 -9.27 20.62 -17.78
C GLY A 2 -9.76 20.45 -16.34
N LEU A 3 -10.85 21.13 -15.97
CA LEU A 3 -11.43 21.08 -14.62
C LEU A 3 -11.73 19.65 -14.13
N LEU A 4 -11.86 18.69 -15.05
CA LEU A 4 -11.92 17.26 -14.82
C LEU A 4 -10.67 16.57 -15.40
N ASN A 5 -9.53 16.66 -14.69
CA ASN A 5 -8.35 15.84 -15.00
C ASN A 5 -8.64 14.38 -14.61
N LEU A 6 -8.19 13.42 -15.42
CA LEU A 6 -8.36 11.98 -15.16
C LEU A 6 -7.83 11.60 -13.76
N GLN A 7 -6.70 12.20 -13.36
CA GLN A 7 -6.12 12.04 -12.02
C GLN A 7 -7.03 12.58 -10.90
N GLY A 8 -7.74 13.67 -11.15
CA GLY A 8 -8.69 14.24 -10.18
C GLY A 8 -9.93 13.36 -10.03
N LEU A 9 -10.45 12.84 -11.14
CA LEU A 9 -11.60 11.92 -11.14
C LEU A 9 -11.28 10.60 -10.43
N THR A 10 -10.08 10.05 -10.64
CA THR A 10 -9.66 8.81 -9.96
C THR A 10 -9.50 9.02 -8.46
N LEU A 11 -8.90 10.14 -8.02
CA LEU A 11 -8.78 10.48 -6.60
C LEU A 11 -10.15 10.68 -5.94
N ALA A 12 -11.07 11.38 -6.60
CA ALA A 12 -12.44 11.55 -6.13
C ALA A 12 -13.17 10.19 -6.03
N GLY A 13 -13.02 9.34 -7.05
CA GLY A 13 -13.58 7.98 -7.06
C GLY A 13 -13.05 7.11 -5.93
N LEU A 14 -11.74 7.15 -5.65
CA LEU A 14 -11.12 6.43 -4.53
C LEU A 14 -11.66 6.92 -3.17
N TYR A 15 -11.85 8.23 -3.01
CA TYR A 15 -12.45 8.79 -1.79
C TYR A 15 -13.89 8.31 -1.59
N LEU A 16 -14.71 8.38 -2.64
CA LEU A 16 -16.10 7.90 -2.61
C LEU A 16 -16.17 6.40 -2.31
N LEU A 17 -15.31 5.61 -2.95
CA LEU A 17 -15.20 4.17 -2.70
C LEU A 17 -14.88 3.88 -1.24
N GLY A 18 -13.92 4.60 -0.65
CA GLY A 18 -13.57 4.46 0.77
C GLY A 18 -14.75 4.76 1.68
N ILE A 19 -15.48 5.85 1.44
CA ILE A 19 -16.66 6.25 2.23
C ILE A 19 -17.77 5.20 2.13
N VAL A 20 -18.12 4.76 0.92
CA VAL A 20 -19.16 3.74 0.69
C VAL A 20 -18.78 2.44 1.38
N THR A 21 -17.53 1.99 1.20
CA THR A 21 -17.02 0.76 1.81
C THR A 21 -17.07 0.85 3.34
N ALA A 22 -16.67 1.99 3.92
CA ALA A 22 -16.74 2.21 5.36
C ALA A 22 -18.19 2.18 5.88
N MET A 23 -19.15 2.77 5.17
CA MET A 23 -20.57 2.72 5.55
C MET A 23 -21.14 1.30 5.51
N ILE A 24 -20.80 0.52 4.48
CA ILE A 24 -21.17 -0.89 4.37
C ILE A 24 -20.63 -1.66 5.58
N PHE A 25 -19.34 -1.50 5.90
CA PHE A 25 -18.74 -2.23 7.02
C PHE A 25 -19.23 -1.78 8.38
N ALA A 26 -19.42 -0.48 8.60
CA ALA A 26 -20.03 0.02 9.82
C ALA A 26 -21.42 -0.59 10.03
N THR A 27 -22.22 -0.71 8.97
CA THR A 27 -23.55 -1.32 9.03
C THR A 27 -23.48 -2.83 9.30
N VAL A 28 -22.60 -3.55 8.63
CA VAL A 28 -22.38 -4.99 8.82
C VAL A 28 -21.91 -5.27 10.25
N PHE A 29 -20.88 -4.56 10.73
CA PHE A 29 -20.30 -4.77 12.07
C PHE A 29 -21.27 -4.35 13.17
N LYS A 30 -22.01 -3.24 13.00
CA LYS A 30 -23.06 -2.84 13.94
C LYS A 30 -24.16 -3.91 14.06
N ARG A 31 -24.52 -4.57 12.95
CA ARG A 31 -25.57 -5.61 12.96
C ARG A 31 -25.09 -6.97 13.48
N THR A 32 -23.82 -7.30 13.30
CA THR A 32 -23.25 -8.62 13.61
C THR A 32 -22.41 -8.62 14.90
N LEU A 33 -21.29 -7.90 14.91
CA LEU A 33 -20.21 -8.06 15.89
C LEU A 33 -20.30 -7.11 17.09
N LEU A 34 -20.78 -5.88 16.89
CA LEU A 34 -20.79 -4.80 17.91
C LEU A 34 -22.21 -4.46 18.38
N ARG A 35 -22.95 -5.46 18.84
CA ARG A 35 -24.25 -5.24 19.50
C ARG A 35 -24.00 -4.76 20.95
N GLY A 36 -24.11 -3.46 21.18
CA GLY A 36 -23.96 -2.85 22.50
C GLY A 36 -24.80 -1.60 22.67
N ARG A 37 -25.15 -1.25 23.93
CA ARG A 37 -25.84 0.00 24.27
C ARG A 37 -24.91 1.18 23.98
N THR A 38 -25.35 2.14 23.18
CA THR A 38 -24.63 3.41 22.98
C THR A 38 -24.53 4.13 24.33
N PRO A 39 -23.32 4.30 24.91
CA PRO A 39 -23.19 5.09 26.12
C PRO A 39 -23.66 6.53 25.81
N PRO A 40 -24.49 7.14 26.66
CA PRO A 40 -24.89 8.52 26.48
C PRO A 40 -23.64 9.39 26.56
N PHE A 41 -23.25 9.97 25.44
CA PHE A 41 -22.18 10.96 25.38
C PHE A 41 -22.69 12.25 26.03
N VAL A 42 -22.44 12.41 27.33
CA VAL A 42 -22.56 13.71 27.97
C VAL A 42 -21.36 14.53 27.49
N MET A 43 -21.61 15.36 26.47
CA MET A 43 -20.59 16.22 25.89
C MET A 43 -20.52 17.52 26.68
N GLU A 44 -19.95 17.46 27.89
CA GLU A 44 -19.55 18.67 28.59
C GLU A 44 -18.33 19.23 27.87
N LEU A 45 -18.53 20.25 27.02
CA LEU A 45 -17.43 20.87 26.31
C LEU A 45 -16.62 21.69 27.33
N PRO A 46 -15.34 21.35 27.60
CA PRO A 46 -14.51 22.17 28.48
C PRO A 46 -14.28 23.54 27.84
N SER A 47 -14.11 24.57 28.68
CA SER A 47 -13.78 25.92 28.21
C SER A 47 -12.55 25.89 27.30
N TYR A 48 -12.73 26.29 26.05
CA TYR A 48 -11.67 26.37 25.06
C TYR A 48 -10.61 27.40 25.51
N LYS A 49 -9.37 26.96 25.71
CA LYS A 49 -8.24 27.82 26.07
C LYS A 49 -7.33 27.96 24.86
N TRP A 50 -6.97 29.19 24.51
CA TRP A 50 -6.03 29.45 23.43
C TRP A 50 -4.66 28.85 23.76
N PRO A 51 -4.12 27.95 22.92
CA PRO A 51 -2.85 27.31 23.18
C PRO A 51 -1.71 28.32 22.98
N SER A 52 -0.69 28.27 23.85
CA SER A 52 0.48 29.14 23.68
C SER A 52 1.30 28.69 22.46
N PRO A 53 1.65 29.59 21.52
CA PRO A 53 2.34 29.22 20.28
C PRO A 53 3.64 28.42 20.50
N ARG A 54 4.37 28.76 21.56
CA ARG A 54 5.61 28.06 21.95
C ARG A 54 5.37 26.60 22.34
N THR A 55 4.29 26.30 23.06
CA THR A 55 3.98 24.93 23.46
C THR A 55 3.47 24.11 22.28
N VAL A 56 2.70 24.72 21.38
CA VAL A 56 2.29 24.08 20.12
C VAL A 56 3.53 23.70 19.31
N PHE A 57 4.44 24.65 19.08
CA PHE A 57 5.66 24.39 18.32
C PHE A 57 6.54 23.32 18.98
N MET A 58 6.77 23.41 20.29
CA MET A 58 7.58 22.43 21.01
C MET A 58 6.95 21.02 20.97
N ARG A 59 5.63 20.91 21.11
CA ARG A 59 4.92 19.63 20.97
C ARG A 59 4.97 19.10 19.54
N MET A 60 4.83 19.96 18.53
CA MET A 60 4.98 19.57 17.13
C MET A 60 6.39 19.07 16.83
N ALA A 61 7.43 19.75 17.33
CA ALA A 61 8.82 19.36 17.18
C ALA A 61 9.11 18.03 17.87
N GLU A 62 8.62 17.82 19.09
CA GLU A 62 8.79 16.56 19.83
C GLU A 62 8.09 15.39 19.14
N ARG A 63 6.86 15.60 18.65
CA ARG A 63 6.12 14.60 17.86
C ARG A 63 6.79 14.32 16.51
N GLY A 64 7.31 15.35 15.84
CA GLY A 64 8.05 15.22 14.59
C GLY A 64 9.35 14.43 14.78
N TRP A 65 10.09 14.71 15.86
CA TRP A 65 11.30 13.98 16.20
C TRP A 65 11.03 12.52 16.56
N MET A 66 9.96 12.29 17.33
CA MET A 66 9.48 10.95 17.66
C MET A 66 9.08 10.17 16.40
N PHE A 67 8.41 10.81 15.45
CA PHE A 67 8.10 10.22 14.16
C PHE A 67 9.37 9.88 13.37
N LEU A 68 10.31 10.81 13.26
CA LEU A 68 11.54 10.61 12.51
C LEU A 68 12.38 9.45 13.07
N ARG A 69 12.48 9.32 14.39
CA ARG A 69 13.16 8.18 15.03
C ARG A 69 12.37 6.88 14.91
N CYS A 70 11.08 6.85 15.27
CA CYS A 70 10.33 5.59 15.26
C CYS A 70 10.02 5.09 13.85
N ALA A 71 9.47 5.94 12.98
CA ALA A 71 9.12 5.56 11.63
C ALA A 71 10.36 5.50 10.73
N GLY A 72 11.28 6.47 10.84
CA GLY A 72 12.48 6.52 10.02
C GLY A 72 13.42 5.34 10.26
N THR A 73 13.68 4.95 11.51
CA THR A 73 14.51 3.76 11.80
C THR A 73 13.88 2.48 11.25
N LEU A 74 12.56 2.33 11.33
CA LEU A 74 11.86 1.18 10.75
C LEU A 74 11.97 1.18 9.22
N ILE A 75 11.70 2.31 8.56
CA ILE A 75 11.77 2.43 7.11
C ILE A 75 13.19 2.14 6.62
N LEU A 76 14.21 2.74 7.23
CA LEU A 76 15.61 2.51 6.85
C LEU A 76 15.98 1.03 6.98
N LEU A 77 15.63 0.40 8.09
CA LEU A 77 15.91 -1.02 8.34
C LEU A 77 15.24 -1.88 7.27
N VAL A 78 13.94 -1.66 6.99
CA VAL A 78 13.22 -2.43 5.98
C VAL A 78 13.77 -2.16 4.58
N SER A 79 14.13 -0.92 4.23
CA SER A 79 14.76 -0.59 2.95
C SER A 79 16.09 -1.33 2.75
N ILE A 80 16.93 -1.41 3.79
CA ILE A 80 18.19 -2.18 3.76
C ILE A 80 17.88 -3.67 3.58
N LEU A 81 16.89 -4.22 4.28
CA LEU A 81 16.49 -5.63 4.14
C LEU A 81 15.93 -5.93 2.74
N VAL A 82 15.09 -5.06 2.18
CA VAL A 82 14.54 -5.21 0.83
C VAL A 82 15.66 -5.12 -0.21
N TRP A 83 16.59 -4.17 -0.07
CA TRP A 83 17.76 -4.09 -0.93
C TRP A 83 18.62 -5.36 -0.85
N ALA A 84 18.91 -5.85 0.35
CA ALA A 84 19.67 -7.07 0.55
C ALA A 84 18.94 -8.30 -0.05
N ALA A 85 17.62 -8.39 0.12
CA ALA A 85 16.80 -9.46 -0.43
C ALA A 85 16.68 -9.40 -1.96
N LEU A 86 16.86 -8.23 -2.58
CA LEU A 86 16.94 -8.05 -4.02
C LEU A 86 18.34 -8.30 -4.58
N TYR A 87 19.37 -8.01 -3.78
CA TYR A 87 20.76 -8.19 -4.18
C TYR A 87 21.22 -9.65 -4.08
N PHE A 88 20.80 -10.38 -3.05
CA PHE A 88 21.22 -11.77 -2.83
C PHE A 88 20.19 -12.81 -3.30
N PRO A 89 20.63 -13.96 -3.83
CA PRO A 89 22.00 -14.33 -4.22
C PRO A 89 22.49 -13.53 -5.45
N HIS A 90 23.73 -13.02 -5.40
CA HIS A 90 24.32 -12.22 -6.48
C HIS A 90 25.16 -13.09 -7.42
N ASP A 91 24.74 -13.20 -8.67
CA ASP A 91 25.52 -13.83 -9.73
C ASP A 91 26.06 -12.73 -10.68
N PRO A 92 27.37 -12.47 -10.69
CA PRO A 92 27.96 -11.43 -11.52
C PRO A 92 27.86 -11.71 -13.02
N ASN A 93 27.55 -12.94 -13.44
CA ASN A 93 27.39 -13.31 -14.85
C ASN A 93 25.92 -13.30 -15.32
N ALA A 94 24.95 -13.14 -14.41
CA ALA A 94 23.53 -13.14 -14.76
C ALA A 94 23.09 -11.80 -15.34
N THR A 95 22.14 -11.83 -16.28
CA THR A 95 21.49 -10.62 -16.77
C THR A 95 20.74 -9.94 -15.63
N HIS A 96 20.64 -8.61 -15.61
CA HIS A 96 19.92 -7.87 -14.55
C HIS A 96 18.50 -8.40 -14.25
N GLN A 97 17.74 -8.80 -15.28
CA GLN A 97 16.41 -9.39 -15.10
C GLN A 97 16.48 -10.78 -14.42
N GLU A 98 17.45 -11.60 -14.80
CA GLU A 98 17.68 -12.92 -14.20
C GLU A 98 18.13 -12.79 -12.74
N GLN A 99 18.99 -11.80 -12.46
CA GLN A 99 19.45 -11.45 -11.12
C GLN A 99 18.27 -11.07 -10.21
N GLN A 100 17.39 -10.17 -10.65
CA GLN A 100 16.20 -9.81 -9.88
C GLN A 100 15.26 -11.00 -9.66
N ARG A 101 15.13 -11.88 -10.66
CA ARG A 101 14.27 -13.06 -10.59
C ARG A 101 14.82 -14.13 -9.64
N ASN A 102 16.14 -14.30 -9.58
CA ASN A 102 16.80 -15.26 -8.68
C ASN A 102 17.04 -14.71 -7.28
N SER A 103 16.86 -13.41 -7.05
CA SER A 103 16.92 -12.80 -5.72
C SER A 103 15.91 -13.43 -4.74
N TYR A 104 16.18 -13.36 -3.44
CA TYR A 104 15.25 -13.85 -2.41
C TYR A 104 13.87 -13.20 -2.50
N LEU A 105 13.83 -11.89 -2.78
CA LEU A 105 12.56 -11.20 -2.96
C LEU A 105 11.85 -11.65 -4.25
N GLY A 106 12.59 -11.84 -5.34
CA GLY A 106 12.04 -12.35 -6.60
C GLY A 106 11.51 -13.79 -6.50
N GLN A 107 12.14 -14.64 -5.69
CA GLN A 107 11.63 -15.96 -5.35
C GLN A 107 10.32 -15.86 -4.55
N ALA A 108 10.27 -15.00 -3.52
CA ALA A 108 9.06 -14.78 -2.73
C ALA A 108 7.89 -14.23 -3.58
N GLY A 109 8.16 -13.32 -4.51
CA GLY A 109 7.16 -12.82 -5.46
C GLY A 109 6.58 -13.91 -6.35
N ARG A 110 7.41 -14.83 -6.84
CA ARG A 110 6.96 -15.98 -7.65
C ARG A 110 6.11 -16.97 -6.86
N VAL A 111 6.37 -17.14 -5.57
CA VAL A 111 5.51 -17.96 -4.69
C VAL A 111 4.11 -17.35 -4.56
N ILE A 112 4.01 -16.02 -4.56
CA ILE A 112 2.74 -15.29 -4.48
C ILE A 112 2.09 -15.03 -5.84
N GLU A 113 2.85 -15.12 -6.94
CA GLU A 113 2.38 -14.98 -8.32
C GLU A 113 1.05 -15.68 -8.63
N PRO A 114 0.80 -16.97 -8.30
CA PRO A 114 -0.48 -17.60 -8.61
C PRO A 114 -1.68 -16.94 -7.93
N ALA A 115 -1.48 -16.33 -6.77
CA ALA A 115 -2.54 -15.60 -6.07
C ALA A 115 -2.78 -14.21 -6.67
N VAL A 116 -1.74 -13.53 -7.18
CA VAL A 116 -1.86 -12.16 -7.72
C VAL A 116 -2.13 -12.10 -9.23
N LYS A 117 -1.80 -13.16 -9.97
CA LYS A 117 -2.10 -13.31 -11.40
C LYS A 117 -3.57 -13.09 -11.78
N PRO A 118 -4.58 -13.59 -11.03
CA PRO A 118 -5.99 -13.29 -11.33
C PRO A 118 -6.37 -11.80 -11.18
N LEU A 119 -5.55 -10.99 -10.50
CA LEU A 119 -5.73 -9.55 -10.40
C LEU A 119 -5.02 -8.80 -11.55
N GLY A 120 -4.39 -9.54 -12.48
CA GLY A 120 -3.60 -8.98 -13.57
C GLY A 120 -2.20 -8.51 -13.17
N TRP A 121 -1.74 -8.87 -11.97
CA TRP A 121 -0.46 -8.42 -11.44
C TRP A 121 0.65 -9.41 -11.78
N ASP A 122 1.84 -8.88 -12.04
CA ASP A 122 3.05 -9.67 -12.20
C ASP A 122 3.71 -9.98 -10.85
N TRP A 123 4.72 -10.85 -10.87
CA TRP A 123 5.49 -11.19 -9.67
C TRP A 123 6.21 -9.96 -9.08
N ARG A 124 6.53 -8.93 -9.88
CA ARG A 124 7.18 -7.70 -9.40
C ARG A 124 6.23 -6.87 -8.54
N ILE A 125 4.99 -6.65 -9.00
CA ILE A 125 3.92 -6.02 -8.20
C ILE A 125 3.67 -6.85 -6.93
N GLY A 126 3.63 -8.18 -7.04
CA GLY A 126 3.56 -9.09 -5.90
C GLY A 126 4.69 -8.86 -4.89
N CYS A 127 5.94 -8.76 -5.35
CA CYS A 127 7.09 -8.42 -4.51
C CYS A 127 6.90 -7.08 -3.78
N ALA A 128 6.42 -6.05 -4.47
CA ALA A 128 6.22 -4.74 -3.84
C ALA A 128 5.10 -4.75 -2.80
N VAL A 129 4.04 -5.54 -2.99
CA VAL A 129 2.98 -5.74 -1.99
C VAL A 129 3.51 -6.46 -0.75
N ILE A 130 4.41 -7.44 -0.91
CA ILE A 130 5.06 -8.12 0.21
C ILE A 130 6.00 -7.16 0.94
N ALA A 131 6.83 -6.45 0.19
CA ALA A 131 7.76 -5.47 0.74
C ALA A 131 7.01 -4.34 1.47
N SER A 132 5.81 -3.95 1.03
CA SER A 132 5.02 -2.89 1.64
C SER A 132 4.28 -3.30 2.93
N LEU A 133 4.35 -4.56 3.38
CA LEU A 133 3.68 -5.02 4.60
C LEU A 133 4.09 -4.24 5.87
N PRO A 134 5.37 -3.89 6.11
CA PRO A 134 5.75 -3.10 7.29
C PRO A 134 5.27 -1.65 7.19
N ALA A 135 5.36 -1.07 5.99
CA ALA A 135 4.95 0.30 5.70
C ALA A 135 4.47 0.42 4.24
N ARG A 136 3.19 0.81 4.07
CA ARG A 136 2.55 0.97 2.75
C ARG A 136 3.33 1.86 1.77
N GLU A 137 4.00 2.89 2.28
CA GLU A 137 4.75 3.87 1.48
C GLU A 137 5.94 3.22 0.76
N LEU A 138 6.43 2.07 1.27
CA LEU A 138 7.58 1.36 0.70
C LEU A 138 7.29 0.77 -0.68
N VAL A 139 6.02 0.62 -1.06
CA VAL A 139 5.64 0.11 -2.39
C VAL A 139 6.29 0.92 -3.51
N VAL A 140 6.32 2.25 -3.40
CA VAL A 140 6.87 3.13 -4.44
C VAL A 140 8.38 2.95 -4.54
N ALA A 141 9.07 2.85 -3.40
CA ALA A 141 10.50 2.62 -3.37
C ALA A 141 10.87 1.23 -3.92
N THR A 142 10.15 0.17 -3.54
CA THR A 142 10.39 -1.18 -4.07
C THR A 142 10.11 -1.25 -5.57
N MET A 143 9.06 -0.59 -6.06
CA MET A 143 8.78 -0.49 -7.49
C MET A 143 9.86 0.30 -8.24
N GLY A 144 10.41 1.36 -7.64
CA GLY A 144 11.52 2.12 -8.19
C GLY A 144 12.76 1.24 -8.41
N VAL A 145 13.13 0.42 -7.42
CA VAL A 145 14.26 -0.50 -7.52
C VAL A 145 13.98 -1.62 -8.53
N MET A 146 12.79 -2.21 -8.51
CA MET A 146 12.42 -3.34 -9.37
C MET A 146 12.36 -2.96 -10.85
N TYR A 147 11.79 -1.80 -11.18
CA TYR A 147 11.67 -1.34 -12.57
C TYR A 147 12.89 -0.53 -13.05
N HIS A 148 14.01 -0.60 -12.33
CA HIS A 148 15.27 0.09 -12.65
C HIS A 148 15.03 1.57 -12.99
N LEU A 149 14.38 2.24 -12.07
CA LEU A 149 14.05 3.64 -12.23
C LEU A 149 15.22 4.58 -11.91
N GLU A 150 16.40 4.03 -11.62
CA GLU A 150 17.60 4.74 -11.18
C GLU A 150 18.58 5.09 -12.32
N ASP A 151 18.11 5.18 -13.57
CA ASP A 151 18.96 5.69 -14.66
C ASP A 151 19.08 7.22 -14.63
N LYS A 152 20.18 7.68 -14.04
CA LYS A 152 20.75 9.05 -14.07
C LYS A 152 19.83 10.17 -13.54
N PRO A 153 20.33 11.03 -12.63
CA PRO A 153 19.59 12.21 -12.19
C PRO A 153 19.39 13.15 -13.39
N GLY A 154 18.15 13.25 -13.84
CA GLY A 154 17.69 14.21 -14.84
C GLY A 154 16.39 14.86 -14.36
N PRO A 155 16.05 16.08 -14.80
CA PRO A 155 15.19 17.00 -14.05
C PRO A 155 13.68 16.76 -14.21
N ASP A 156 13.25 15.59 -14.69
CA ASP A 156 11.90 15.42 -15.21
C ASP A 156 11.18 14.20 -14.60
N ASP A 157 10.25 14.47 -13.68
CA ASP A 157 9.36 13.50 -12.99
C ASP A 157 8.52 12.64 -13.97
N ARG A 158 8.43 13.03 -15.24
CA ARG A 158 7.66 12.33 -16.29
C ARG A 158 8.21 10.95 -16.66
N ARG A 159 9.50 10.70 -16.38
CA ARG A 159 10.21 9.45 -16.71
C ARG A 159 9.63 8.19 -16.05
N TRP A 160 9.05 8.31 -14.85
CA TRP A 160 8.49 7.15 -14.15
C TRP A 160 7.26 6.58 -14.86
N SER A 161 6.36 7.48 -15.26
CA SER A 161 5.11 7.10 -15.91
C SER A 161 5.32 6.44 -17.27
N GLU A 162 6.36 6.86 -18.00
CA GLU A 162 6.73 6.29 -19.29
C GLU A 162 7.39 4.92 -19.13
N LYS A 163 8.34 4.77 -18.19
CA LYS A 163 8.97 3.47 -17.89
C LYS A 163 7.97 2.41 -17.41
N LEU A 164 7.01 2.79 -16.56
CA LEU A 164 5.95 1.86 -16.14
C LEU A 164 5.01 1.47 -17.30
N ARG A 165 4.70 2.40 -18.21
CA ARG A 165 3.89 2.09 -19.41
C ARG A 165 4.60 1.15 -20.38
N GLN A 166 5.94 1.17 -20.41
CA GLN A 166 6.77 0.30 -21.24
C GLN A 166 7.07 -1.06 -20.59
N ALA A 167 6.73 -1.25 -19.31
CA ALA A 167 6.95 -2.52 -18.63
C ALA A 167 6.05 -3.62 -19.22
N THR A 168 6.66 -4.70 -19.70
CA THR A 168 5.99 -5.85 -20.28
C THR A 168 6.08 -7.08 -19.38
N TRP A 169 5.12 -7.99 -19.54
CA TRP A 169 5.11 -9.28 -18.86
C TRP A 169 6.30 -10.13 -19.30
N ASP A 170 6.86 -10.92 -18.39
CA ASP A 170 7.97 -11.82 -18.72
C ASP A 170 7.54 -12.82 -19.82
N GLY A 171 8.24 -12.80 -20.95
CA GLY A 171 7.97 -13.70 -22.09
C GLY A 171 6.76 -13.33 -22.95
N THR A 172 6.13 -12.16 -22.76
CA THR A 172 5.04 -11.67 -23.62
C THR A 172 5.16 -10.17 -23.88
N ASP A 173 4.88 -9.70 -25.10
CA ASP A 173 4.83 -8.26 -25.44
C ASP A 173 3.61 -7.50 -24.86
N ARG A 174 2.92 -8.08 -23.87
CA ARG A 174 1.76 -7.44 -23.23
C ARG A 174 2.23 -6.47 -22.14
N PRO A 175 1.71 -5.23 -22.11
CA PRO A 175 2.04 -4.29 -21.04
C PRO A 175 1.51 -4.79 -19.69
N VAL A 176 2.34 -4.71 -18.65
CA VAL A 176 1.95 -5.04 -17.26
C VAL A 176 0.95 -4.02 -16.76
N TYR A 177 1.23 -2.73 -16.99
CA TYR A 177 0.39 -1.64 -16.52
C TYR A 177 -0.61 -1.22 -17.59
N ASN A 178 -1.83 -1.78 -17.48
CA ASN A 178 -3.00 -1.26 -18.16
C ASN A 178 -3.92 -0.52 -17.16
N VAL A 179 -4.96 0.15 -17.66
CA VAL A 179 -5.89 0.91 -16.81
C VAL A 179 -6.56 0.00 -15.75
N PRO A 180 -7.05 -1.21 -16.07
CA PRO A 180 -7.61 -2.14 -15.08
C PRO A 180 -6.62 -2.54 -13.98
N VAL A 181 -5.36 -2.84 -14.32
CA VAL A 181 -4.30 -3.19 -13.36
C VAL A 181 -4.01 -2.01 -12.46
N ALA A 182 -3.83 -0.80 -13.01
CA ALA A 182 -3.60 0.39 -12.21
C ALA A 182 -4.74 0.65 -11.20
N LEU A 183 -5.99 0.55 -11.64
CA LEU A 183 -7.16 0.69 -10.76
C LEU A 183 -7.22 -0.40 -9.69
N SER A 184 -6.94 -1.65 -10.04
CA SER A 184 -6.92 -2.76 -9.07
C SER A 184 -5.87 -2.57 -7.97
N ILE A 185 -4.67 -2.10 -8.31
CA ILE A 185 -3.59 -1.78 -7.36
C ILE A 185 -4.04 -0.64 -6.44
N MET A 186 -4.61 0.43 -7.00
CA MET A 186 -5.08 1.57 -6.19
C MET A 186 -6.17 1.16 -5.20
N VAL A 187 -7.15 0.35 -5.64
CA VAL A 187 -8.22 -0.15 -4.77
C VAL A 187 -7.68 -1.07 -3.68
N PHE A 188 -6.72 -1.94 -4.02
CA PHE A 188 -6.06 -2.79 -3.03
C PHE A 188 -5.38 -1.96 -1.94
N PHE A 189 -4.54 -1.00 -2.33
CA PHE A 189 -3.82 -0.15 -1.38
C PHE A 189 -4.74 0.79 -0.58
N ALA A 190 -5.90 1.16 -1.13
CA ALA A 190 -6.89 1.95 -0.43
C ALA A 190 -7.58 1.19 0.72
N LEU A 191 -7.73 -0.14 0.58
CA LEU A 191 -8.50 -0.96 1.53
C LEU A 191 -7.63 -1.86 2.43
N CYS A 192 -6.40 -2.18 2.01
CA CYS A 192 -5.54 -3.11 2.73
C CYS A 192 -5.02 -2.54 4.06
N ALA A 193 -4.74 -3.43 5.02
CA ALA A 193 -4.15 -3.08 6.31
C ALA A 193 -2.64 -3.36 6.35
N GLN A 194 -1.84 -2.58 5.61
CA GLN A 194 -0.38 -2.75 5.49
C GLN A 194 0.44 -1.79 6.36
N CYS A 195 -0.02 -1.58 7.61
CA CYS A 195 0.67 -0.72 8.56
C CYS A 195 1.03 -1.51 9.82
N ALA A 196 2.29 -1.93 9.95
CA ALA A 196 2.75 -2.64 11.15
C ALA A 196 2.50 -1.83 12.43
N ALA A 197 2.58 -0.49 12.35
CA ALA A 197 2.29 0.41 13.46
C ALA A 197 0.84 0.28 13.96
N THR A 198 -0.15 0.16 13.05
CA THR A 198 -1.56 0.03 13.47
C THR A 198 -1.81 -1.31 14.12
N LEU A 199 -1.27 -2.40 13.55
CA LEU A 199 -1.35 -3.73 14.14
C LEU A 199 -0.66 -3.81 15.51
N ALA A 200 0.48 -3.13 15.67
CA ALA A 200 1.19 -3.05 16.94
C ALA A 200 0.38 -2.31 18.01
N VAL A 201 -0.31 -1.23 17.64
CA VAL A 201 -1.22 -0.51 18.56
C VAL A 201 -2.42 -1.39 18.93
N ILE A 202 -3.08 -2.03 17.96
CA ILE A 202 -4.19 -2.95 18.23
C ILE A 202 -3.74 -4.05 19.20
N ARG A 203 -2.54 -4.60 19.00
CA ARG A 203 -1.96 -5.59 19.91
C ARG A 203 -1.78 -5.04 21.32
N ARG A 204 -1.24 -3.83 21.46
CA ARG A 204 -1.00 -3.19 22.77
C ARG A 204 -2.30 -2.94 23.52
N GLU A 205 -3.34 -2.48 22.84
CA GLU A 205 -4.64 -2.17 23.45
C GLU A 205 -5.46 -3.43 23.76
N THR A 206 -5.42 -4.44 22.89
CA THR A 206 -6.19 -5.69 23.07
C THR A 206 -5.44 -6.76 23.85
N ASN A 207 -4.15 -6.53 24.16
CA ASN A 207 -3.23 -7.45 24.81
C ASN A 207 -3.25 -8.88 24.22
N SER A 208 -3.57 -9.03 22.92
CA SER A 208 -3.73 -10.31 22.25
C SER A 208 -3.34 -10.21 20.77
N TRP A 209 -2.82 -11.30 20.20
CA TRP A 209 -2.54 -11.41 18.77
C TRP A 209 -3.76 -11.78 17.92
N ARG A 210 -4.85 -12.24 18.55
CA ARG A 210 -6.06 -12.65 17.84
C ARG A 210 -6.69 -11.49 17.07
N TRP A 211 -6.77 -10.32 17.68
CA TRP A 211 -7.37 -9.14 17.09
C TRP A 211 -6.55 -8.53 15.95
N PRO A 212 -5.21 -8.32 16.09
CA PRO A 212 -4.38 -7.91 14.97
C PRO A 212 -4.44 -8.88 13.78
N ALA A 213 -4.35 -10.19 14.04
CA ALA A 213 -4.39 -11.19 12.96
C ALA A 213 -5.75 -11.24 12.26
N PHE A 214 -6.85 -11.13 13.02
CA PHE A 214 -8.20 -11.03 12.47
C PHE A 214 -8.34 -9.78 11.60
N THR A 215 -7.97 -8.60 12.10
CA THR A 215 -8.06 -7.35 11.34
C THR A 215 -7.20 -7.38 10.07
N PHE A 216 -5.97 -7.89 10.16
CA PHE A 216 -5.07 -7.99 9.02
C PHE A 216 -5.61 -8.92 7.93
N SER A 217 -6.01 -10.14 8.32
CA SER A 217 -6.53 -11.14 7.38
C SER A 217 -7.84 -10.68 6.73
N TYR A 218 -8.75 -10.14 7.52
CA TYR A 218 -10.03 -9.62 7.06
C TYR A 218 -9.88 -8.46 6.06
N MET A 219 -9.09 -7.43 6.40
CA MET A 219 -8.90 -6.27 5.52
C MET A 219 -8.12 -6.66 4.26
N THR A 220 -7.15 -7.57 4.36
CA THR A 220 -6.41 -8.05 3.19
C THR A 220 -7.28 -8.89 2.26
N ALA A 221 -8.12 -9.78 2.79
CA ALA A 221 -9.06 -10.57 2.00
C ALA A 221 -10.10 -9.68 1.30
N LEU A 222 -10.61 -8.68 2.01
CA LEU A 222 -11.50 -7.66 1.45
C LEU A 222 -10.82 -6.88 0.31
N ALA A 223 -9.61 -6.36 0.55
CA ALA A 223 -8.85 -5.61 -0.43
C ALA A 223 -8.55 -6.45 -1.69
N TYR A 224 -8.19 -7.72 -1.49
CA TYR A 224 -7.98 -8.68 -2.57
C TYR A 224 -9.26 -8.90 -3.38
N ALA A 225 -10.40 -9.15 -2.73
CA ALA A 225 -11.68 -9.33 -3.42
C ALA A 225 -12.11 -8.07 -4.19
N ALA A 226 -11.96 -6.89 -3.60
CA ALA A 226 -12.29 -5.62 -4.24
C ALA A 226 -11.38 -5.34 -5.45
N ALA A 227 -10.08 -5.63 -5.34
CA ALA A 227 -9.12 -5.50 -6.42
C ALA A 227 -9.41 -6.49 -7.56
N PHE A 228 -9.76 -7.74 -7.23
CA PHE A 228 -10.16 -8.75 -8.21
C PHE A 228 -11.41 -8.33 -8.98
N VAL A 229 -12.45 -7.86 -8.29
CA VAL A 229 -13.67 -7.34 -8.92
C VAL A 229 -13.35 -6.14 -9.82
N THR A 230 -12.50 -5.23 -9.34
CA THR A 230 -12.10 -4.04 -10.11
C THR A 230 -11.33 -4.41 -11.37
N TYR A 231 -10.43 -5.39 -11.29
CA TYR A 231 -9.71 -5.89 -12.46
C TYR A 231 -10.65 -6.56 -13.46
N GLN A 232 -11.53 -7.46 -13.01
CA GLN A 232 -12.44 -8.19 -13.88
C GLN A 232 -13.48 -7.27 -14.56
N VAL A 233 -14.00 -6.29 -13.82
CA VAL A 233 -14.91 -5.28 -14.38
C VAL A 233 -14.15 -4.36 -15.33
N GLY A 234 -12.95 -3.93 -14.96
CA GLY A 234 -12.11 -3.07 -15.80
C GLY A 234 -11.71 -3.74 -17.11
N THR A 235 -11.36 -5.02 -17.09
CA THR A 235 -11.03 -5.79 -18.31
C THR A 235 -12.27 -6.06 -19.16
N TRP A 236 -13.44 -6.23 -18.56
CA TRP A 236 -14.70 -6.35 -19.29
C TRP A 236 -15.10 -5.07 -20.02
N PHE A 237 -14.83 -3.90 -19.44
CA PHE A 237 -15.09 -2.60 -20.10
C PHE A 237 -13.99 -2.18 -21.09
N ALA A 238 -12.78 -2.70 -20.95
CA ALA A 238 -11.62 -2.34 -21.77
C ALA A 238 -11.36 -3.31 -22.93
N GLY A 239 -11.99 -4.49 -22.95
CA GLY A 239 -11.99 -5.46 -24.05
C GLY A 239 -13.16 -5.23 -25.00
#